data_AF-A0A0J7JWU3-F1
#
_entry.id   AF-A0A0J7JWU3-F1
#
_cell.length_a   1.000
_cell.length_b   1.000
_cell.length_c   1.000
_cell.angle_alpha   90.00
_cell.angle_beta   90.00
_cell.angle_gamma   90.00
#
_symmetry.space_group_name_H-M   'P 1'
#
loop_
_entity.id
_entity.type
_entity.pdbx_description
1 polymer ?
#
loop_
_entity_poly.entity_id
_entity_poly.type
_entity_poly.pdbx_seq_one_letter_code
_entity_poly.pdbx_strand_id
1 'polypeptide(L)'
;MWKFPMKILLASGEAWDVVLGHTLKPKPPRGGIQAEQTEYQKKLKAWLKTDSTAQKLIILNVSEQSMLHLVNCDSAKDMWDKLTSVYEGKNATSVYMLQAKWFSLTKDPQDDISSHIAKIEDISHRLRAMGETMSDSMIITKILLTLPPSLNHFACAWESINEEQRTLANLTSRLMIEEARTNTQDKSTDRALTVKARKGQNSKNDEHTKPKRRTGECFKCGKKGH
;
A
#
# COMPACT_ATOMS: atom_id res chain seq x y z
N MET A 1 8.63 3.04 16.74
CA MET A 1 10.07 3.34 16.54
C MET A 1 10.59 4.49 17.43
N TRP A 2 9.86 5.61 17.64
CA TRP A 2 10.36 6.77 18.40
C TRP A 2 10.56 6.56 19.92
N LYS A 3 9.77 5.68 20.57
CA LYS A 3 9.84 5.45 22.03
C LYS A 3 11.17 4.85 22.50
N PHE A 4 11.83 4.03 21.67
CA PHE A 4 13.06 3.33 22.04
C PHE A 4 14.24 4.28 22.33
N PRO A 5 14.65 5.16 21.41
CA PRO A 5 15.73 6.12 21.69
C PRO A 5 15.37 7.07 22.83
N MET A 6 14.11 7.54 22.89
CA MET A 6 13.66 8.45 23.94
C MET A 6 13.71 7.81 25.33
N LYS A 7 13.34 6.52 25.45
CA LYS A 7 13.45 5.77 26.70
C LYS A 7 14.90 5.67 27.19
N ILE A 8 15.85 5.40 26.29
CA ILE A 8 17.28 5.31 26.64
C ILE A 8 17.78 6.65 27.17
N LEU A 9 17.44 7.75 26.49
CA LEU A 9 17.83 9.10 26.90
C LEU A 9 17.26 9.48 28.28
N LEU A 10 15.96 9.24 28.49
CA LEU A 10 15.30 9.53 29.77
C LEU A 10 15.79 8.65 30.91
N ALA A 11 16.12 7.38 30.63
CA ALA A 11 16.74 6.49 31.62
C ALA A 11 18.15 6.98 32.00
N SER A 12 18.95 7.44 31.03
CA SER A 12 20.29 7.98 31.30
C SER A 12 20.26 9.26 32.15
N GLY A 13 19.17 10.03 32.07
CA GLY A 13 18.94 11.22 32.88
C GLY A 13 18.23 10.97 34.22
N GLU A 14 18.07 9.71 34.64
CA GLU A 14 17.33 9.32 35.86
C GLU A 14 15.90 9.90 35.93
N ALA A 15 15.31 10.16 34.75
CA ALA A 15 14.07 10.91 34.57
C ALA A 15 12.89 10.02 34.16
N TRP A 16 13.17 8.75 33.83
CA TRP A 16 12.19 7.83 33.28
C TRP A 16 10.97 7.59 34.18
N ASP A 17 11.18 7.46 35.49
CA ASP A 17 10.08 7.19 36.44
C ASP A 17 9.13 8.38 36.63
N VAL A 18 9.63 9.61 36.46
CA VAL A 18 8.78 10.82 36.46
C VAL A 18 7.91 10.85 35.20
N VAL A 19 8.48 10.49 34.05
CA VAL A 19 7.78 10.45 32.76
C VAL A 19 6.69 9.38 32.70
N LEU A 20 6.86 8.27 33.42
CA LEU A 20 5.82 7.26 33.56
C LEU A 20 4.75 7.62 34.61
N GLY A 21 5.03 8.61 35.47
CA GLY A 21 4.15 8.99 36.59
C GLY A 21 4.30 8.07 37.81
N HIS A 22 5.34 7.22 37.86
CA HIS A 22 5.65 6.41 39.04
C HIS A 22 6.10 7.29 40.21
N THR A 23 6.86 8.33 39.91
CA THR A 23 7.24 9.35 40.90
C THR A 23 6.20 10.47 40.89
N LEU A 24 5.22 10.38 41.79
CA LEU A 24 4.15 11.37 41.89
C LEU A 24 4.66 12.71 42.44
N LYS A 25 4.12 13.81 41.89
CA LYS A 25 4.35 15.16 42.42
C LYS A 25 3.91 15.19 43.90
N PRO A 26 4.80 15.59 44.83
CA PRO A 26 4.46 15.68 46.24
C PRO A 26 3.24 16.57 46.47
N LYS A 27 2.33 16.14 47.35
CA LYS A 27 1.16 16.94 47.76
C LYS A 27 1.50 17.77 49.00
N PRO A 28 0.99 19.00 49.12
CA PRO A 28 1.23 19.82 50.31
C PRO A 28 0.69 19.11 51.57
N PRO A 29 1.42 19.16 52.70
CA PRO A 29 0.94 18.62 53.96
C PRO A 29 -0.36 19.33 54.39
N ARG A 30 -1.27 18.60 55.05
CA ARG A 30 -2.55 19.16 55.51
C ARG A 30 -2.42 19.98 56.80
N GLY A 31 -1.30 19.86 57.50
CA GLY A 31 -1.00 20.56 58.76
C GLY A 31 0.17 21.55 58.63
N GLY A 32 0.26 22.47 59.59
CA GLY A 32 1.29 23.53 59.63
C GLY A 32 2.57 23.16 60.36
N ILE A 33 2.92 21.87 60.47
CA ILE A 33 4.13 21.43 61.17
C ILE A 33 5.35 21.82 60.32
N GLN A 34 6.23 22.64 60.88
CA GLN A 34 7.35 23.22 60.14
C GLN A 34 8.35 22.18 59.60
N ALA A 35 8.53 21.05 60.30
CA ALA A 35 9.33 19.93 59.83
C ALA A 35 8.73 19.27 58.57
N GLU A 36 7.41 19.04 58.55
CA GLU A 36 6.69 18.47 57.40
C GLU A 36 6.72 19.42 56.20
N GLN A 37 6.60 20.73 56.44
CA GLN A 37 6.71 21.77 55.42
C GLN A 37 8.11 21.76 54.76
N THR A 38 9.16 21.59 55.57
CA THR A 38 10.56 21.61 55.09
C THR A 38 10.88 20.36 54.28
N GLU A 39 10.40 19.19 54.72
CA GLU A 39 10.55 17.93 53.98
C GLU A 39 9.77 17.95 52.66
N TYR A 40 8.56 18.49 52.66
CA TYR A 40 7.75 18.69 51.46
C TYR A 40 8.48 19.56 50.42
N GLN A 41 9.03 20.71 50.83
CA GLN A 41 9.77 21.61 49.94
C GLN A 41 11.00 20.93 49.34
N LYS A 42 11.72 20.12 50.13
CA LYS A 42 12.87 19.35 49.65
C LYS A 42 12.45 18.32 48.59
N LYS A 43 11.39 17.55 48.84
CA LYS A 43 10.85 16.57 47.89
C LYS A 43 10.31 17.23 46.62
N LEU A 44 9.60 18.35 46.75
CA LEU A 44 9.07 19.11 45.61
C LEU A 44 10.19 19.65 44.72
N LYS A 45 11.24 20.24 45.31
CA LYS A 45 12.40 20.74 44.56
C LYS A 45 13.15 19.63 43.83
N ALA A 46 13.31 18.46 44.47
CA ALA A 46 13.91 17.29 43.84
C ALA A 46 13.06 16.81 42.65
N TRP A 47 11.75 16.67 42.85
CA TRP A 47 10.82 16.27 41.78
C TRP A 47 10.84 17.25 40.61
N LEU A 48 10.75 18.55 40.87
CA LEU A 48 10.78 19.60 39.83
C LEU A 48 12.08 19.57 39.03
N LYS A 49 13.21 19.27 39.67
CA LYS A 49 14.50 19.15 38.98
C LYS A 49 14.50 17.96 38.01
N THR A 50 14.01 16.80 38.46
CA THR A 50 13.91 15.60 37.63
C THR A 50 12.91 15.79 36.49
N ASP A 51 11.74 16.38 36.78
CA ASP A 51 10.73 16.71 35.77
C ASP A 51 11.26 17.71 34.73
N SER A 52 11.92 18.79 35.15
CA SER A 52 12.54 19.75 34.22
C SER A 52 13.63 19.10 33.35
N THR A 53 14.41 18.16 33.92
CA THR A 53 15.42 17.41 33.17
C THR A 53 14.75 16.53 32.11
N ALA A 54 13.66 15.85 32.48
CA ALA A 54 12.87 15.04 31.57
C ALA A 54 12.26 15.87 30.43
N GLN A 55 11.62 17.01 30.75
CA GLN A 55 11.06 17.93 29.76
C GLN A 55 12.13 18.42 28.77
N LYS A 56 13.31 18.82 29.28
CA LYS A 56 14.44 19.24 28.45
C LYS A 56 14.88 18.12 27.50
N LEU A 57 15.05 16.90 28.00
CA LEU A 57 15.46 15.76 27.18
C LEU A 57 14.44 15.45 26.08
N ILE A 58 13.14 15.54 26.40
CA ILE A 58 12.07 15.37 25.41
C ILE A 58 12.17 16.46 24.33
N ILE A 59 12.19 17.74 24.70
CA ILE A 59 12.20 18.87 23.76
C ILE A 59 13.43 18.82 22.82
N LEU A 60 14.61 18.50 23.35
CA LEU A 60 15.85 18.43 22.55
C LEU A 60 15.88 17.28 21.53
N ASN A 61 15.00 16.29 21.67
CA ASN A 61 15.00 15.08 20.85
C ASN A 61 13.71 14.88 20.05
N VAL A 62 12.86 15.91 19.95
CA VAL A 62 11.68 15.93 19.08
C VAL A 62 11.84 16.94 17.97
N SER A 63 11.13 16.75 16.85
CA SER A 63 11.11 17.72 15.76
C SER A 63 10.32 18.98 16.14
N GLU A 64 10.60 20.10 15.46
CA GLU A 64 9.91 21.38 15.66
C GLU A 64 8.38 21.26 15.55
N GLN A 65 7.90 20.50 14.55
CA GLN A 65 6.47 20.21 14.37
C GLN A 65 5.85 19.50 15.58
N SER A 66 6.64 18.69 16.28
CA SER A 66 6.19 17.95 17.46
C SER A 66 6.19 18.82 18.70
N MET A 67 7.10 19.80 18.79
CA MET A 67 7.12 20.79 19.88
C MET A 67 5.83 21.60 19.93
N LEU A 68 5.22 21.92 18.79
CA LEU A 68 3.92 22.61 18.72
C LEU A 68 2.82 21.87 19.50
N HIS A 69 2.90 20.54 19.57
CA HIS A 69 1.95 19.74 20.35
C HIS A 69 2.22 19.76 21.86
N LEU A 70 3.41 20.19 22.30
CA LEU A 70 3.88 20.15 23.68
C LEU A 70 3.85 21.50 24.40
N VAL A 71 3.62 22.61 23.69
CA VAL A 71 3.67 23.98 24.25
C VAL A 71 2.78 24.15 25.48
N ASN A 72 1.65 23.46 25.54
CA ASN A 72 0.68 23.56 26.64
C ASN A 72 0.80 22.41 27.65
N CYS A 73 1.89 21.65 27.66
CA CYS A 73 2.11 20.57 28.63
C CYS A 73 2.85 21.12 29.86
N ASP A 74 2.32 20.85 31.05
CA ASP A 74 2.87 21.38 32.32
C ASP A 74 3.93 20.48 32.96
N SER A 75 3.97 19.20 32.58
CA SER A 75 4.91 18.21 33.10
C SER A 75 5.49 17.31 32.03
N ALA A 76 6.60 16.64 32.33
CA ALA A 76 7.19 15.67 31.42
C ALA A 76 6.26 14.47 31.16
N LYS A 77 5.42 14.14 32.16
CA LYS A 77 4.36 13.12 32.04
C LYS A 77 3.33 13.53 30.99
N ASP A 78 2.85 14.77 31.04
CA ASP A 78 1.88 15.31 30.06
C ASP A 78 2.49 15.34 28.65
N MET A 79 3.75 15.78 28.53
CA MET A 79 4.48 15.76 27.26
C MET A 79 4.55 14.34 26.68
N TRP A 80 4.90 13.35 27.51
CA TRP A 80 5.02 11.97 27.08
C TRP A 80 3.68 11.36 26.66
N ASP A 81 2.62 11.62 27.42
CA ASP A 81 1.27 11.14 27.10
C ASP A 81 0.75 11.79 25.83
N LYS A 82 1.04 13.08 25.63
CA LYS A 82 0.68 13.79 24.39
C LYS A 82 1.42 13.25 23.18
N LEU A 83 2.74 13.04 23.27
CA LEU A 83 3.54 12.42 22.21
C LEU A 83 3.02 11.02 21.91
N THR A 84 2.75 10.23 22.94
CA THR A 84 2.18 8.89 22.79
C THR A 84 0.85 8.94 22.05
N SER A 85 -0.08 9.78 22.46
CA SER A 85 -1.38 9.95 21.80
C SER A 85 -1.23 10.37 20.33
N VAL A 86 -0.39 11.35 20.03
CA VAL A 86 -0.20 11.88 18.66
C VAL A 86 0.46 10.83 17.77
N TYR A 87 1.55 10.21 18.20
CA TYR A 87 2.32 9.30 17.36
C TYR A 87 1.68 7.91 17.24
N GLU A 88 1.09 7.38 18.30
CA GLU A 88 0.40 6.09 18.23
C GLU A 88 -0.94 6.22 17.51
N GLY A 89 -1.67 7.33 17.74
CA GLY A 89 -2.89 7.65 16.99
C GLY A 89 -2.61 7.84 15.49
N LYS A 90 -1.55 8.58 15.14
CA LYS A 90 -1.11 8.70 13.74
C LYS A 90 -0.72 7.34 13.17
N ASN A 91 -0.04 6.48 13.93
CA ASN A 91 0.32 5.15 13.45
C ASN A 91 -0.92 4.28 13.18
N ALA A 92 -1.87 4.21 14.12
CA ALA A 92 -3.10 3.43 13.94
C ALA A 92 -3.95 3.93 12.76
N THR A 93 -4.16 5.24 12.65
CA THR A 93 -4.90 5.82 11.51
C THR A 93 -4.14 5.64 10.19
N SER A 94 -2.81 5.72 10.20
CA SER A 94 -1.99 5.50 9.00
C SER A 94 -2.02 4.04 8.54
N VAL A 95 -1.97 3.09 9.48
CA VAL A 95 -2.12 1.65 9.22
C VAL A 95 -3.50 1.39 8.62
N TYR A 96 -4.57 1.91 9.24
CA TYR A 96 -5.93 1.76 8.71
C TYR A 96 -6.06 2.30 7.28
N MET A 97 -5.53 3.50 6.99
CA MET A 97 -5.58 4.05 5.63
C MET A 97 -4.81 3.21 4.62
N LEU A 98 -3.64 2.67 5.01
CA LEU A 98 -2.84 1.78 4.16
C LEU A 98 -3.53 0.42 3.94
N GLN A 99 -4.17 -0.15 4.96
CA GLN A 99 -4.97 -1.37 4.86
C GLN A 99 -6.19 -1.15 3.97
N ALA A 100 -6.90 -0.04 4.14
CA ALA A 100 -8.02 0.33 3.27
C ALA A 100 -7.56 0.42 1.80
N LYS A 101 -6.43 1.09 1.55
CA LYS A 101 -5.82 1.15 0.22
C LYS A 101 -5.42 -0.23 -0.30
N TRP A 102 -4.85 -1.08 0.55
CA TRP A 102 -4.49 -2.46 0.20
C TRP A 102 -5.71 -3.26 -0.26
N PHE A 103 -6.81 -3.24 0.50
CA PHE A 103 -8.01 -4.00 0.14
C PHE A 103 -8.70 -3.43 -1.10
N SER A 104 -8.78 -2.11 -1.24
CA SER A 104 -9.43 -1.45 -2.37
C SER A 104 -8.60 -1.38 -3.65
N LEU A 105 -7.29 -1.67 -3.59
CA LEU A 105 -6.42 -1.56 -4.77
C LEU A 105 -6.85 -2.57 -5.84
N THR A 106 -7.12 -2.06 -7.04
CA THR A 106 -7.35 -2.80 -8.28
C THR A 106 -6.44 -2.25 -9.35
N LYS A 107 -6.12 -3.04 -10.39
CA LYS A 107 -5.29 -2.57 -11.49
C LYS A 107 -6.02 -1.45 -12.24
N ASP A 108 -5.35 -0.32 -12.45
CA ASP A 108 -5.82 0.72 -13.36
C ASP A 108 -5.72 0.21 -14.81
N PRO A 109 -6.76 0.36 -15.65
CA PRO A 109 -6.67 0.01 -17.07
C PRO A 109 -5.47 0.61 -17.81
N GLN A 110 -4.98 1.79 -17.38
CA GLN A 110 -3.86 2.50 -18.00
C GLN A 110 -2.48 2.09 -17.47
N ASP A 111 -2.41 1.47 -16.30
CA ASP A 111 -1.13 0.97 -15.77
C ASP A 111 -0.68 -0.29 -16.53
N ASP A 112 0.61 -0.48 -16.72
CA ASP A 112 1.15 -1.81 -17.05
C ASP A 112 1.21 -2.71 -15.79
N ILE A 113 1.38 -4.02 -15.98
CA ILE A 113 1.43 -4.97 -14.87
C ILE A 113 2.61 -4.69 -13.95
N SER A 114 3.76 -4.28 -14.49
CA SER A 114 4.95 -3.95 -13.70
C SER A 114 4.69 -2.82 -12.71
N SER A 115 4.08 -1.74 -13.17
CA SER A 115 3.71 -0.56 -12.38
C SER A 115 2.65 -0.91 -11.33
N HIS A 116 1.69 -1.76 -11.68
CA HIS A 116 0.69 -2.24 -10.73
C HIS A 116 1.30 -3.10 -9.61
N ILE A 117 2.19 -4.02 -9.95
CA ILE A 117 2.92 -4.83 -8.95
C ILE A 117 3.76 -3.92 -8.04
N ALA A 118 4.44 -2.92 -8.59
CA ALA A 118 5.21 -1.96 -7.80
C ALA A 118 4.33 -1.19 -6.79
N LYS A 119 3.09 -0.84 -7.16
CA LYS A 119 2.12 -0.20 -6.23
C LYS A 119 1.70 -1.13 -5.09
N ILE A 120 1.52 -2.42 -5.38
CA ILE A 120 1.23 -3.44 -4.36
C ILE A 120 2.43 -3.59 -3.41
N GLU A 121 3.64 -3.70 -3.97
CA GLU A 121 4.87 -3.84 -3.19
C GLU A 121 5.13 -2.62 -2.29
N ASP A 122 4.94 -1.39 -2.79
CA ASP A 122 5.04 -0.15 -1.99
C ASP A 122 4.14 -0.19 -0.76
N ILE A 123 2.85 -0.50 -0.96
CA ILE A 123 1.89 -0.58 0.15
C ILE A 123 2.31 -1.67 1.13
N SER A 124 2.73 -2.83 0.63
CA SER A 124 3.17 -3.94 1.48
C SER A 124 4.40 -3.58 2.31
N HIS A 125 5.37 -2.87 1.72
CA HIS A 125 6.59 -2.44 2.39
C HIS A 125 6.28 -1.42 3.49
N ARG A 126 5.37 -0.48 3.20
CA ARG A 126 4.90 0.52 4.18
C ARG A 126 4.13 -0.12 5.33
N LEU A 127 3.29 -1.12 5.06
CA LEU A 127 2.61 -1.91 6.09
C LEU A 127 3.61 -2.68 6.96
N ARG A 128 4.60 -3.36 6.37
CA ARG A 128 5.69 -4.03 7.12
C ARG A 128 6.46 -3.04 8.01
N ALA A 129 6.76 -1.85 7.49
CA ALA A 129 7.44 -0.80 8.25
C ALA A 129 6.63 -0.29 9.46
N MET A 130 5.30 -0.43 9.42
CA MET A 130 4.40 -0.10 10.53
C MET A 130 4.14 -1.28 11.49
N GLY A 131 4.74 -2.44 11.24
CA GLY A 131 4.64 -3.63 12.09
C GLY A 131 3.60 -4.66 11.64
N GLU A 132 2.96 -4.46 10.48
CA GLU A 132 1.99 -5.41 9.94
C GLU A 132 2.68 -6.58 9.24
N THR A 133 2.15 -7.79 9.43
CA THR A 133 2.66 -8.99 8.79
C THR A 133 2.17 -9.10 7.35
N MET A 134 3.02 -8.75 6.39
CA MET A 134 2.77 -8.96 4.97
C MET A 134 3.63 -10.12 4.47
N SER A 135 3.04 -11.31 4.29
CA SER A 135 3.73 -12.45 3.70
C SER A 135 3.82 -12.32 2.19
N ASP A 136 4.83 -12.94 1.58
CA ASP A 136 4.96 -12.97 0.13
C ASP A 136 3.77 -13.71 -0.52
N SER A 137 3.21 -14.72 0.16
CA SER A 137 1.98 -15.39 -0.26
C SER A 137 0.80 -14.42 -0.36
N MET A 138 0.63 -13.52 0.61
CA MET A 138 -0.44 -12.52 0.60
C MET A 138 -0.27 -11.53 -0.55
N ILE A 139 0.97 -11.14 -0.86
CA ILE A 139 1.29 -10.27 -1.98
C ILE A 139 0.99 -10.97 -3.31
N ILE A 140 1.43 -12.21 -3.48
CA ILE A 140 1.11 -13.04 -4.67
C ILE A 140 -0.39 -13.15 -4.87
N THR A 141 -1.14 -13.53 -3.82
CA THR A 141 -2.60 -13.62 -3.88
C THR A 141 -3.23 -12.28 -4.27
N LYS A 142 -2.75 -11.16 -3.71
CA LYS A 142 -3.26 -9.82 -4.06
C LYS A 142 -3.02 -9.48 -5.52
N ILE A 143 -1.84 -9.78 -6.06
CA ILE A 143 -1.53 -9.57 -7.48
C ILE A 143 -2.51 -10.35 -8.34
N LEU A 144 -2.68 -11.66 -8.10
CA LEU A 144 -3.57 -12.53 -8.86
C LEU A 144 -5.03 -12.07 -8.83
N LEU A 145 -5.54 -11.66 -7.66
CA LEU A 145 -6.92 -11.18 -7.49
C LEU A 145 -7.20 -9.84 -8.16
N THR A 146 -6.16 -9.07 -8.51
CA THR A 146 -6.31 -7.73 -9.10
C THR A 146 -5.94 -7.68 -10.58
N LEU A 147 -5.65 -8.84 -11.18
CA LEU A 147 -5.40 -8.94 -12.61
C LEU A 147 -6.65 -8.56 -13.42
N PRO A 148 -6.46 -7.95 -14.60
CA PRO A 148 -7.56 -7.65 -15.49
C PRO A 148 -8.14 -8.94 -16.08
N PRO A 149 -9.42 -8.94 -16.53
CA PRO A 149 -10.06 -10.13 -17.09
C PRO A 149 -9.28 -10.77 -18.26
N SER A 150 -8.53 -9.98 -19.02
CA SER A 150 -7.68 -10.44 -20.12
C SER A 150 -6.53 -11.36 -19.68
N LEU A 151 -6.19 -11.38 -18.39
CA LEU A 151 -5.15 -12.23 -17.80
C LEU A 151 -5.70 -13.27 -16.83
N ASN A 152 -7.02 -13.50 -16.79
CA ASN A 152 -7.61 -14.50 -15.90
C ASN A 152 -7.08 -15.93 -16.13
N HIS A 153 -6.76 -16.28 -17.38
CA HIS A 153 -6.17 -17.59 -17.71
C HIS A 153 -4.80 -17.79 -17.05
N PHE A 154 -4.04 -16.71 -16.85
CA PHE A 154 -2.77 -16.75 -16.16
C PHE A 154 -2.95 -17.16 -14.70
N ALA A 155 -3.95 -16.60 -14.00
CA ALA A 155 -4.21 -16.93 -12.60
C ALA A 155 -4.51 -18.43 -12.42
N CYS A 156 -5.35 -19.02 -13.29
CA CYS A 156 -5.61 -20.46 -13.27
C CYS A 156 -4.35 -21.30 -13.54
N ALA A 157 -3.52 -20.88 -14.50
CA ALA A 157 -2.27 -21.57 -14.81
C ALA A 157 -1.26 -21.47 -13.65
N TRP A 158 -1.28 -20.37 -12.90
CA TRP A 158 -0.40 -20.14 -11.75
C TRP A 158 -0.65 -21.13 -10.62
N GLU A 159 -1.91 -21.51 -10.38
CA GLU A 159 -2.30 -22.49 -9.36
C GLU A 159 -1.73 -23.90 -9.60
N SER A 160 -1.31 -24.20 -10.83
CA SER A 160 -0.71 -25.49 -11.20
C SER A 160 0.82 -25.54 -11.07
N ILE A 161 1.47 -24.44 -10.68
CA ILE A 161 2.94 -24.37 -10.55
C ILE A 161 3.40 -24.99 -9.24
N ASN A 162 4.56 -25.64 -9.24
CA ASN A 162 5.21 -26.17 -8.02
C ASN A 162 5.39 -25.07 -6.96
N GLU A 163 5.14 -25.38 -5.69
CA GLU A 163 5.19 -24.41 -4.59
C GLU A 163 6.53 -23.67 -4.50
N GLU A 164 7.64 -24.38 -4.71
CA GLU A 164 9.01 -23.82 -4.72
C GLU A 164 9.21 -22.73 -5.78
N GLN A 165 8.42 -22.77 -6.86
CA GLN A 165 8.48 -21.81 -7.95
C GLN A 165 7.48 -20.65 -7.77
N ARG A 166 6.61 -20.69 -6.75
CA ARG A 166 5.62 -19.63 -6.47
C ARG A 166 6.24 -18.47 -5.70
N THR A 167 7.28 -17.88 -6.29
CA THR A 167 7.95 -16.70 -5.74
C THR A 167 7.42 -15.43 -6.42
N LEU A 168 7.53 -14.29 -5.74
CA LEU A 168 7.17 -12.99 -6.33
C LEU A 168 7.96 -12.70 -7.61
N ALA A 169 9.26 -13.02 -7.63
CA ALA A 169 10.10 -12.83 -8.80
C ALA A 169 9.61 -13.64 -10.02
N ASN A 170 9.27 -14.92 -9.82
CA ASN A 170 8.75 -15.77 -10.89
C ASN A 170 7.37 -15.30 -11.36
N LEU A 171 6.52 -14.85 -10.44
CA LEU A 171 5.21 -14.31 -10.76
C LEU A 171 5.33 -13.08 -11.65
N THR A 172 6.11 -12.09 -11.21
CA THR A 172 6.34 -10.84 -11.93
C THR A 172 6.91 -11.09 -13.32
N SER A 173 7.95 -11.91 -13.42
CA SER A 173 8.59 -12.23 -14.71
C SER A 173 7.61 -12.87 -15.70
N ARG A 174 6.83 -13.87 -15.24
CA ARG A 174 5.87 -14.58 -16.11
C ARG A 174 4.69 -13.70 -16.49
N LEU A 175 4.19 -12.87 -15.58
CA LEU A 175 3.11 -11.93 -15.86
C LEU A 175 3.50 -10.89 -16.91
N MET A 176 4.71 -10.33 -16.82
CA MET A 176 5.20 -9.36 -17.81
C MET A 176 5.31 -9.98 -19.22
N ILE A 177 5.76 -11.23 -19.31
CA ILE A 177 5.81 -11.97 -20.59
C ILE A 177 4.39 -12.15 -21.15
N GLU A 178 3.42 -12.50 -20.30
CA GLU A 178 2.04 -12.74 -20.73
C GLU A 178 1.31 -11.46 -21.14
N GLU A 179 1.55 -10.35 -20.44
CA GLU A 179 1.05 -9.02 -20.83
C GLU A 179 1.58 -8.62 -22.21
N ALA A 180 2.88 -8.81 -22.46
CA ALA A 180 3.48 -8.52 -23.76
C ALA A 180 2.83 -9.34 -24.88
N ARG A 181 2.58 -10.64 -24.66
CA ARG A 181 1.89 -11.51 -25.63
C ARG A 181 0.47 -11.05 -25.91
N THR A 182 -0.30 -10.77 -24.86
CA THR A 182 -1.71 -10.34 -24.97
C THR A 182 -1.82 -9.03 -25.76
N ASN A 183 -0.95 -8.05 -25.46
CA ASN A 183 -0.90 -6.78 -26.19
C ASN A 183 -0.54 -6.92 -27.68
N THR A 184 0.24 -7.93 -28.07
CA THR A 184 0.49 -8.21 -29.50
C THR A 184 -0.71 -8.85 -30.19
N GLN A 185 -1.45 -9.70 -29.46
CA GLN A 185 -2.61 -10.40 -30.00
C GLN A 185 -3.78 -9.44 -30.23
N ASP A 186 -4.04 -8.52 -29.30
CA ASP A 186 -5.08 -7.49 -29.44
C ASP A 186 -4.83 -6.58 -30.66
N LYS A 187 -3.57 -6.19 -30.91
CA LYS A 187 -3.18 -5.44 -32.12
C LYS A 187 -3.37 -6.26 -33.40
N SER A 188 -3.21 -7.57 -33.33
CA SER A 188 -3.41 -8.46 -34.49
C SER A 188 -4.90 -8.69 -34.79
N THR A 189 -5.75 -8.81 -33.77
CA THR A 189 -7.20 -8.97 -33.92
C THR A 189 -7.86 -7.70 -34.40
N ASP A 190 -7.48 -6.52 -33.89
CA ASP A 190 -7.97 -5.23 -34.40
C ASP A 190 -7.65 -5.01 -35.88
N ARG A 191 -6.43 -5.41 -36.29
CA ARG A 191 -6.02 -5.40 -37.70
C ARG A 191 -6.82 -6.38 -38.56
N ALA A 192 -7.11 -7.58 -38.06
CA ALA A 192 -7.91 -8.56 -38.77
C ALA A 192 -9.39 -8.13 -38.90
N LEU A 193 -9.95 -7.49 -37.86
CA LEU A 193 -11.31 -6.96 -37.84
C LEU A 193 -11.46 -5.76 -38.78
N THR A 194 -10.48 -4.85 -38.83
CA THR A 194 -10.49 -3.73 -39.81
C THR A 194 -10.33 -4.21 -41.26
N VAL A 195 -9.54 -5.26 -41.52
CA VAL A 195 -9.44 -5.85 -42.87
C VAL A 195 -10.75 -6.54 -43.28
N LYS A 196 -11.44 -7.23 -42.36
CA LYS A 196 -12.75 -7.84 -42.63
C LYS A 196 -13.86 -6.79 -42.78
N ALA A 197 -13.84 -5.71 -42.01
CA ALA A 197 -14.79 -4.60 -42.15
C ALA A 197 -14.63 -3.86 -43.49
N ARG A 198 -13.39 -3.68 -43.97
CA ARG A 198 -13.11 -3.13 -45.31
C ARG A 198 -13.49 -4.09 -46.44
N LYS A 199 -13.47 -5.41 -46.21
CA LYS A 199 -13.96 -6.41 -47.18
C LYS A 199 -15.50 -6.54 -47.20
N GLY A 200 -16.20 -6.00 -46.20
CA GLY A 200 -17.67 -6.03 -46.10
C GLY A 200 -18.39 -4.80 -46.65
N GLN A 201 -17.67 -3.76 -47.08
CA GLN A 201 -18.26 -2.48 -47.54
C GLN A 201 -18.18 -2.24 -49.05
N ASN A 202 -17.93 -3.27 -49.87
CA ASN A 202 -17.98 -3.16 -51.33
C ASN A 202 -18.97 -4.14 -51.97
N SER A 203 -20.20 -4.15 -51.45
CA SER A 203 -21.32 -4.89 -52.05
C SER A 203 -22.61 -4.11 -51.82
N LYS A 204 -22.89 -3.16 -52.72
CA LYS A 204 -24.24 -2.71 -53.09
C LYS A 204 -24.13 -1.75 -54.28
N ASN A 205 -24.12 -2.34 -55.46
CA ASN A 205 -24.83 -1.88 -56.66
C ASN A 205 -24.70 -2.99 -57.70
N ASP A 206 -25.56 -4.00 -57.57
CA ASP A 206 -25.84 -4.91 -58.68
C ASP A 206 -27.28 -4.66 -59.10
N GLU A 207 -27.37 -3.79 -60.10
CA GLU A 207 -28.55 -3.57 -60.91
C GLU A 207 -28.77 -4.84 -61.76
N HIS A 208 -30.03 -5.26 -61.79
CA HIS A 208 -30.55 -6.43 -62.51
C HIS A 208 -29.83 -6.70 -63.85
N THR A 209 -28.90 -7.65 -63.88
CA THR A 209 -28.44 -8.26 -65.13
C THR A 209 -28.47 -9.78 -65.03
N LYS A 210 -29.32 -10.34 -65.89
CA LYS A 210 -29.61 -11.78 -66.06
C LYS A 210 -28.33 -12.62 -66.13
N PRO A 211 -28.34 -13.88 -65.65
CA PRO A 211 -27.19 -14.75 -65.77
C PRO A 211 -26.92 -15.03 -67.25
N LYS A 212 -25.78 -14.56 -67.77
CA LYS A 212 -25.27 -14.98 -69.09
C LYS A 212 -24.95 -16.47 -69.01
N ARG A 213 -25.83 -17.30 -69.59
CA ARG A 213 -25.57 -18.72 -69.83
C ARG A 213 -24.25 -18.87 -70.59
N ARG A 214 -23.30 -19.61 -70.02
CA ARG A 214 -22.07 -20.00 -70.73
C ARG A 214 -22.47 -20.99 -71.84
N THR A 215 -22.48 -20.51 -73.08
CA THR A 215 -22.61 -21.36 -74.27
C THR A 215 -21.25 -21.93 -74.65
N GLY A 216 -20.75 -22.88 -73.86
CA GLY A 216 -19.63 -23.73 -74.27
C GLY A 216 -20.13 -24.88 -75.14
N GLU A 217 -19.42 -25.19 -76.22
CA GLU A 217 -19.66 -26.42 -77.00
C GLU A 217 -18.99 -27.58 -76.27
N CYS A 218 -19.73 -28.68 -76.07
CA CYS A 218 -19.16 -29.89 -75.49
C CYS A 218 -18.06 -30.44 -76.42
N PHE A 219 -16.82 -30.51 -75.93
CA PHE A 219 -15.65 -30.94 -76.70
C PHE A 219 -15.72 -32.37 -77.26
N LYS A 220 -16.72 -33.16 -76.85
CA LYS A 220 -16.92 -34.54 -77.33
C LYS A 220 -17.99 -34.67 -78.41
N CYS A 221 -18.98 -33.77 -78.46
CA CYS A 221 -20.11 -33.87 -79.41
C CYS A 221 -20.50 -32.55 -80.11
N GLY A 222 -19.84 -31.44 -79.79
CA GLY A 222 -20.00 -30.14 -80.46
C GLY A 222 -21.31 -29.39 -80.18
N LYS A 223 -22.21 -29.90 -79.32
CA LYS A 223 -23.50 -29.24 -79.04
C LYS A 223 -23.42 -28.34 -77.80
N LYS A 224 -24.13 -27.20 -77.82
CA LYS A 224 -24.22 -26.22 -76.72
C LYS A 224 -25.34 -26.57 -75.74
N GLY A 225 -25.09 -26.39 -74.43
CA GLY A 225 -26.15 -26.29 -73.41
C GLY A 225 -26.36 -27.49 -72.49
N HIS A 226 -25.43 -28.45 -72.45
CA HIS A 226 -25.32 -29.48 -71.40
C HIS A 226 -23.89 -29.50 -70.88
#